data_AF-A0A2W7PT97-F1
#
_entry.id   AF-A0A2W7PT97-F1
#
_cell.length_a   1.000
_cell.length_b   1.000
_cell.length_c   1.000
_cell.angle_alpha   90.00
_cell.angle_beta   90.00
_cell.angle_gamma   90.00
#
_symmetry.space_group_name_H-M   'P 1'
#
loop_
_entity.id
_entity.type
_entity.pdbx_description
1 polymer ?
#
loop_
_entity_poly.entity_id
_entity_poly.type
_entity_poly.pdbx_seq_one_letter_code
_entity_poly.pdbx_strand_id
1 'polypeptide(L)' 'MTNPATGGHPDLKMVNPNAAAIDIGSTMHMAAVNHDTDIMPVRAFGTFTQDLHDLADWFRSCGVTSVAMESTGV' A
#
# COMPACT_ATOMS: atom_id res chain seq x y z
N MET A 1 22.38 3.65 14.38
CA MET A 1 21.63 2.84 13.40
C MET A 1 21.76 3.56 12.07
N THR A 2 22.56 3.01 11.16
CA THR A 2 23.00 3.66 9.92
C THR A 2 21.88 3.65 8.90
N ASN A 3 21.39 4.83 8.52
CA ASN A 3 20.53 4.99 7.36
C ASN A 3 21.38 4.76 6.10
N PRO A 4 21.03 3.85 5.17
CA PRO A 4 21.77 3.76 3.92
C PRO A 4 21.46 5.02 3.11
N ALA A 5 22.51 5.80 2.82
CA ALA A 5 22.41 6.94 1.92
C ALA A 5 22.07 6.41 0.52
N THR A 6 20.87 6.74 0.03
CA THR A 6 20.49 6.52 -1.36
C THR A 6 21.43 7.34 -2.24
N GLY A 7 22.17 6.65 -3.12
CA GLY A 7 23.18 7.28 -3.97
C GLY A 7 22.59 8.26 -4.98
N GLY A 8 23.23 9.42 -5.12
CA GLY A 8 23.55 10.08 -6.40
C GLY A 8 22.42 10.50 -7.35
N HIS A 9 21.15 10.37 -6.99
CA HIS A 9 20.04 10.97 -7.73
C HIS A 9 19.63 12.27 -7.01
N PRO A 10 19.24 13.35 -7.70
CA PRO A 10 18.59 14.47 -7.01
C PRO A 10 17.44 13.85 -6.21
N ASP A 11 17.51 13.96 -4.88
CA ASP A 11 16.62 13.26 -3.96
C ASP A 11 15.20 13.32 -4.51
N LEU A 12 14.70 12.18 -5.01
CA LEU A 12 13.32 12.07 -5.47
C LEU A 12 12.45 12.18 -4.22
N LYS A 13 12.10 13.42 -3.89
CA LYS A 13 11.30 13.72 -2.72
C LYS A 13 9.96 13.01 -2.86
N MET A 14 9.65 12.17 -1.88
CA MET A 14 8.34 11.55 -1.78
C MET A 14 7.26 12.63 -1.66
N VAL A 15 6.37 12.69 -2.65
CA VAL A 15 5.30 13.70 -2.74
C VAL A 15 4.01 13.26 -2.05
N ASN A 16 3.73 11.95 -2.00
CA ASN A 16 2.53 11.37 -1.40
C ASN A 16 2.92 10.29 -0.37
N PRO A 17 3.37 10.66 0.84
CA PRO A 17 3.88 9.69 1.83
C PRO A 17 2.82 8.74 2.39
N ASN A 18 1.54 9.11 2.24
CA ASN A 18 0.37 8.35 2.70
C ASN A 18 -0.39 7.70 1.53
N ALA A 19 0.28 7.52 0.39
CA ALA A 19 -0.30 6.76 -0.71
C ALA A 19 -0.16 5.25 -0.45
N ALA A 20 -1.21 4.51 -0.76
CA ALA A 20 -1.17 3.06 -0.91
C ALA A 20 -1.31 2.67 -2.39
N ALA A 21 -1.01 1.42 -2.68
CA ALA A 21 -1.32 0.80 -3.96
C ALA A 21 -2.14 -0.47 -3.74
N ILE A 22 -3.02 -0.77 -4.69
CA ILE A 22 -3.77 -2.02 -4.73
C ILE A 22 -3.78 -2.58 -6.16
N ASP A 23 -3.49 -3.87 -6.27
CA ASP A 23 -3.71 -4.72 -7.45
C ASP A 23 -4.96 -5.57 -7.15
N ILE A 24 -5.99 -5.34 -7.97
CA ILE A 24 -7.33 -5.90 -7.82
C ILE A 24 -7.45 -7.12 -8.75
N GLY A 25 -7.40 -8.31 -8.16
CA GLY A 25 -7.64 -9.58 -8.84
C GLY A 25 -9.00 -10.18 -8.52
N SER A 26 -9.44 -11.15 -9.34
CA SER A 26 -10.74 -11.82 -9.17
C SER A 26 -10.83 -12.73 -7.93
N THR A 27 -9.70 -13.18 -7.41
CA THR A 27 -9.62 -14.09 -6.25
C THR A 27 -8.97 -13.46 -5.03
N MET A 28 -8.24 -12.35 -5.19
CA MET A 28 -7.52 -11.68 -4.13
C MET A 28 -7.16 -10.23 -4.51
N HIS A 29 -6.95 -9.41 -3.50
CA HIS A 29 -6.42 -8.05 -3.61
C HIS A 29 -5.04 -7.99 -2.98
N MET A 30 -4.04 -7.54 -3.74
CA MET A 30 -2.70 -7.29 -3.22
C MET A 30 -2.57 -5.81 -2.91
N ALA A 31 -2.29 -5.47 -1.65
CA ALA A 31 -2.22 -4.09 -1.21
C ALA A 31 -0.88 -3.76 -0.55
N ALA A 32 -0.38 -2.55 -0.80
CA ALA A 32 0.87 -2.05 -0.27
C ALA A 32 0.69 -0.65 0.33
N VAL A 33 1.28 -0.42 1.50
CA VAL A 33 1.36 0.88 2.19
C VAL A 33 2.82 1.33 2.31
N ASN A 34 3.04 2.52 2.85
CA ASN A 34 4.39 2.97 3.17
C ASN A 34 5.05 2.04 4.21
N HIS A 35 6.28 1.61 3.94
CA HIS A 35 7.03 0.69 4.80
C HIS A 35 7.24 1.17 6.25
N ASP A 36 7.14 2.49 6.50
CA ASP A 36 7.28 3.06 7.84
C ASP A 36 6.00 2.94 8.69
N THR A 37 4.87 2.55 8.07
CA THR A 37 3.54 2.57 8.71
C THR A 37 3.08 1.22 9.26
N ASP A 38 3.70 0.12 8.84
CA ASP A 38 3.33 -1.24 9.26
C ASP A 38 4.51 -2.21 9.16
N ILE A 39 4.62 -3.16 10.09
CA ILE A 39 5.66 -4.21 10.08
C ILE A 39 5.50 -5.22 8.92
N MET A 40 4.29 -5.33 8.37
CA MET A 40 3.93 -6.08 7.18
C MET A 40 3.26 -5.12 6.18
N PRO A 41 4.05 -4.30 5.46
CA PRO A 41 3.53 -3.22 4.62
C PRO A 41 2.93 -3.69 3.29
N VAL A 42 3.01 -4.98 2.99
CA VAL A 42 2.37 -5.63 1.83
C VAL A 42 1.52 -6.78 2.34
N ARG A 43 0.24 -6.82 1.97
CA ARG A 43 -0.73 -7.81 2.44
C ARG A 43 -1.67 -8.25 1.33
N ALA A 44 -2.12 -9.49 1.44
CA ALA A 44 -3.18 -10.05 0.61
C ALA A 44 -4.52 -9.99 1.36
N PHE A 45 -5.59 -9.61 0.67
CA PHE A 45 -6.96 -9.64 1.17
C PHE A 45 -7.84 -10.45 0.23
N GLY A 46 -8.88 -11.07 0.76
CA GLY A 46 -9.91 -11.72 -0.06
C GLY A 46 -10.77 -10.71 -0.82
N THR A 47 -11.82 -11.21 -1.46
CA THR A 47 -12.72 -10.41 -2.32
C THR A 47 -14.13 -10.28 -1.74
N PHE A 48 -14.43 -10.89 -0.60
CA PHE A 48 -15.73 -10.78 0.05
C PHE A 48 -15.82 -9.48 0.85
N THR A 49 -17.05 -9.07 1.17
CA THR A 49 -17.31 -7.79 1.85
C THR A 49 -16.51 -7.63 3.15
N GLN A 50 -16.34 -8.70 3.94
CA GLN A 50 -15.55 -8.62 5.16
C GLN A 50 -14.07 -8.35 4.86
N ASP A 51 -13.49 -9.01 3.86
CA ASP A 51 -12.10 -8.79 3.47
C ASP A 51 -11.86 -7.35 2.99
N LEU A 52 -12.82 -6.78 2.26
CA LEU A 52 -12.77 -5.39 1.81
C LEU A 52 -12.85 -4.40 2.97
N HIS A 53 -13.62 -4.73 4.02
CA HIS A 53 -13.66 -3.93 5.24
C HIS A 53 -12.34 -4.04 6.02
N ASP A 54 -11.77 -5.24 6.14
CA ASP A 54 -10.48 -5.47 6.79
C ASP A 54 -9.34 -4.73 6.06
N LEU A 55 -9.38 -4.70 4.73
CA LEU A 55 -8.49 -3.90 3.89
C LEU A 55 -8.64 -2.40 4.18
N ALA A 56 -9.87 -1.89 4.26
CA ALA A 56 -10.14 -0.48 4.53
C ALA A 56 -9.71 -0.07 5.94
N ASP A 57 -9.95 -0.91 6.94
CA ASP A 57 -9.51 -0.68 8.32
C ASP A 57 -7.99 -0.71 8.43
N TRP A 58 -7.34 -1.62 7.71
CA TRP A 58 -5.88 -1.64 7.63
C TRP A 58 -5.32 -0.36 6.99
N PHE A 59 -5.84 0.06 5.83
CA PHE A 59 -5.44 1.33 5.21
C PHE A 59 -5.64 2.54 6.13
N ARG A 60 -6.74 2.58 6.89
CA ARG A 60 -6.98 3.63 7.88
C ARG A 60 -5.93 3.60 8.99
N SER A 61 -5.58 2.41 9.49
CA SER A 61 -4.56 2.25 10.53
C SER A 61 -3.16 2.71 10.10
N CYS A 62 -2.85 2.56 8.80
CA CYS A 62 -1.60 3.03 8.19
C CYS A 62 -1.62 4.53 7.81
N GLY A 63 -2.72 5.24 8.06
CA GLY A 63 -2.85 6.66 7.73
C GLY A 63 -2.97 6.95 6.23
N VAL A 64 -3.40 5.97 5.42
CA VAL A 64 -3.54 6.11 3.96
C VAL A 64 -4.58 7.18 3.62
N THR A 65 -4.24 8.08 2.71
CA THR A 65 -5.14 9.16 2.23
C THR A 65 -5.47 9.06 0.75
N SER A 66 -4.71 8.29 -0.01
CA SER A 66 -4.93 8.06 -1.44
C SER A 66 -4.48 6.65 -1.82
N VAL A 67 -5.14 6.05 -2.81
CA VAL A 67 -4.84 4.70 -3.29
C VAL A 67 -4.69 4.74 -4.80
N ALA A 68 -3.55 4.25 -5.31
CA ALA A 68 -3.42 3.91 -6.71
C ALA A 68 -4.03 2.52 -6.94
N MET A 69 -4.99 2.42 -7.85
CA MET A 69 -5.73 1.19 -8.11
C MET A 69 -5.38 0.67 -9.51
N GLU A 70 -4.82 -0.53 -9.57
CA GLU A 70 -4.70 -1.33 -10.79
C GLU A 70 -5.79 -2.40 -10.74
N SER A 71 -6.56 -2.52 -11.82
CA SER A 71 -7.64 -3.48 -11.92
C SER A 71 -7.46 -4.29 -13.18
N THR A 72 -7.12 -5.57 -13.01
CA THR A 72 -7.10 -6.52 -14.11
C THR A 72 -8.53 -6.95 -14.43
N GLY A 73 -9.21 -6.13 -15.23
CA GLY A 73 -10.50 -6.50 -15.82
C GLY A 73 -10.35 -7.67 -16.81
N VAL A 74 -11.42 -8.47 -16.95
CA VAL A 74 -11.58 -9.44 -18.05
C VAL A 74 -12.44 -8.87 -19.16
#